data_AF-A0A660W9T6-F1
#
_entry.id   AF-A0A660W9T6-F1
#
_cell.length_a   1.000
_cell.length_b   1.000
_cell.length_c   1.000
_cell.angle_alpha   90.00
_cell.angle_beta   90.00
_cell.angle_gamma   90.00
#
_symmetry.space_group_name_H-M   'P 1'
#
loop_
_entity.id
_entity.type
_entity.pdbx_description
1 polymer ?
#
loop_
_entity_poly.entity_id
_entity_poly.type
_entity_poly.pdbx_seq_one_letter_code
_entity_poly.pdbx_strand_id
1 'polypeptide(L)' 'MLVGTLEMFLLLRGAQSLKDKRRVVKSLKEKLRNRFEVSVAEVDGQDRIQQAVIG' A
#
# COMPACT_ATOMS: atom_id res chain seq x y z
N MET A 1 -1.83 -26.10 -5.59
CA MET A 1 -2.12 -24.67 -5.84
C MET A 1 -0.88 -23.89 -5.42
N LEU A 2 -0.26 -23.14 -6.33
CA LEU A 2 0.89 -22.29 -6.01
C LEU A 2 0.36 -20.89 -5.67
N VAL A 3 0.75 -20.36 -4.51
CA VAL A 3 0.40 -18.99 -4.09
C VAL A 3 1.69 -18.21 -3.89
N GLY A 4 1.86 -17.14 -4.66
CA GLY A 4 2.93 -16.18 -4.47
C GLY A 4 2.43 -15.03 -3.60
N THR A 5 3.23 -14.64 -2.60
CA THR A 5 3.00 -13.45 -1.79
C THR A 5 4.18 -12.50 -1.94
N LEU A 6 3.91 -11.21 -1.81
CA LEU A 6 4.92 -10.17 -1.84
C LEU A 6 4.56 -9.13 -0.80
N GLU A 7 5.52 -8.78 0.04
CA GLU A 7 5.39 -7.66 0.96
C GLU A 7 6.36 -6.54 0.54
N MET A 8 5.89 -5.31 0.53
CA MET A 8 6.65 -4.13 0.13
C MET A 8 6.54 -3.02 1.16
N PHE A 9 7.70 -2.53 1.60
CA PHE A 9 7.80 -1.32 2.39
C PHE A 9 7.90 -0.08 1.49
N LEU A 10 7.08 0.94 1.76
CA LEU A 10 7.04 2.19 1.01
C LEU A 10 7.26 3.38 1.95
N LEU A 11 8.15 4.29 1.54
CA LEU A 11 8.40 5.55 2.21
C LEU A 11 7.66 6.70 1.50
N LEU A 12 6.67 7.28 2.17
CA LEU A 12 5.81 8.35 1.68
C LEU A 12 6.34 9.72 2.13
N ARG A 13 7.46 10.17 1.57
CA ARG A 13 8.16 11.41 2.00
C ARG A 13 7.30 12.68 1.98
N GLY A 14 6.28 12.73 1.13
CA GLY A 14 5.37 13.88 0.98
C GLY A 14 4.10 13.82 1.82
N ALA A 15 3.87 12.74 2.59
CA ALA A 15 2.67 12.63 3.40
C ALA A 15 2.78 13.52 4.65
N GLN A 16 1.82 14.42 4.83
CA GLN A 16 1.74 15.34 5.97
C GLN A 16 0.63 14.96 6.95
N SER A 17 -0.28 14.07 6.54
CA SER A 17 -1.36 13.55 7.39
C SER A 17 -1.67 12.08 7.09
N LEU A 18 -2.34 11.40 8.02
CA LEU A 18 -2.87 10.05 7.79
C LEU A 18 -3.84 10.00 6.61
N LYS A 19 -4.56 11.09 6.33
CA LYS A 19 -5.47 11.19 5.17
C LYS A 19 -4.68 11.20 3.86
N ASP A 20 -3.57 11.95 3.79
CA ASP A 20 -2.72 11.98 2.59
C ASP A 20 -2.13 10.62 2.30
N LYS A 21 -1.62 9.95 3.33
CA LYS A 21 -1.17 8.57 3.23
C LYS A 21 -2.28 7.66 2.69
N ARG A 22 -3.46 7.67 3.31
CA ARG A 22 -4.59 6.83 2.90
C ARG A 22 -4.97 7.08 1.43
N ARG A 23 -4.90 8.33 0.96
CA ARG A 23 -5.13 8.68 -0.45
C ARG A 23 -4.08 8.05 -1.37
N VAL A 24 -2.80 8.14 -1.03
CA VAL A 24 -1.71 7.56 -1.83
C VAL A 24 -1.80 6.03 -1.85
N VAL A 25 -1.96 5.40 -0.69
CA VAL A 25 -2.10 3.94 -0.55
C VAL A 25 -3.32 3.43 -1.31
N LYS A 26 -4.47 4.12 -1.22
CA LYS A 26 -5.67 3.76 -1.98
C LYS A 26 -5.41 3.78 -3.49
N SER A 27 -4.80 4.87 -4.00
CA SER A 27 -4.47 4.97 -5.43
C SER A 27 -3.51 3.88 -5.88
N LEU A 28 -2.51 3.53 -5.06
CA LEU A 28 -1.56 2.46 -5.37
C LEU A 28 -2.27 1.10 -5.45
N LYS A 29 -3.12 0.76 -4.46
CA LYS A 29 -3.88 -0.50 -4.45
C LYS A 29 -4.81 -0.61 -5.66
N GLU A 30 -5.52 0.46 -6.01
CA GLU A 30 -6.39 0.49 -7.20
C GLU A 30 -5.58 0.27 -8.49
N LYS A 31 -4.42 0.93 -8.64
CA LYS A 31 -3.54 0.72 -9.80
C LYS A 31 -3.01 -0.70 -9.89
N LEU A 32 -2.64 -1.31 -8.76
CA LEU A 32 -2.15 -2.70 -8.72
C LEU A 32 -3.25 -3.69 -9.10
N ARG A 33 -4.45 -3.57 -8.51
CA ARG A 33 -5.60 -4.42 -8.87
C ARG A 33 -6.04 -4.27 -10.33
N ASN A 34 -5.92 -3.06 -10.88
CA ASN A 34 -6.31 -2.80 -12.26
C ASN A 34 -5.26 -3.27 -13.29
N ARG A 35 -3.97 -3.29 -12.92
CA ARG A 35 -2.89 -3.79 -13.81
C ARG A 35 -2.61 -5.28 -13.67
N PHE A 36 -2.79 -5.80 -12.46
CA PHE A 36 -2.46 -7.17 -12.10
C PHE A 36 -3.65 -7.79 -11.39
N GLU A 37 -3.98 -9.05 -11.71
CA GLU A 37 -5.05 -9.81 -11.04
C GLU A 37 -4.59 -10.30 -9.66
N VAL A 38 -4.18 -9.36 -8.80
CA VAL A 38 -3.61 -9.64 -7.48
C VAL A 38 -4.52 -9.12 -6.37
N SER A 39 -4.55 -9.86 -5.26
CA SER A 39 -5.06 -9.32 -4.00
C SER A 39 -4.00 -8.40 -3.40
N VAL A 40 -4.42 -7.24 -2.91
CA VAL A 40 -3.51 -6.26 -2.30
C VAL A 40 -4.22 -5.51 -1.17
N ALA A 41 -3.50 -5.32 -0.07
CA ALA A 41 -3.90 -4.69 1.17
C ALA A 41 -2.73 -3.88 1.78
N GLU A 42 -3.06 -3.03 2.74
CA GLU A 42 -2.05 -2.43 3.62
C GLU A 42 -2.00 -3.28 4.89
N VAL A 43 -0.88 -3.95 5.12
CA VAL A 43 -0.74 -4.98 6.16
C VAL A 43 -0.10 -4.46 7.44
N ASP A 44 0.63 -3.34 7.37
CA ASP A 44 1.26 -2.70 8.53
C ASP A 44 1.55 -1.19 8.30
N GLY A 45 1.94 -0.49 9.36
CA GLY A 45 2.37 0.91 9.36
C GLY A 45 1.22 1.91 9.39
N GLN A 46 -0.03 1.49 9.61
CA GLN A 46 -1.25 2.30 9.46
C GLN A 46 -1.24 3.60 10.29
N ASP A 47 -0.56 3.60 11.44
CA ASP A 47 -0.41 4.78 12.32
C ASP A 47 0.76 5.69 11.94
N ARG A 48 1.61 5.29 10.99
CA ARG A 48 2.73 6.08 10.49
C ARG A 48 2.34 6.84 9.24
N ILE A 49 2.51 8.16 9.26
CA ILE A 49 2.13 9.04 8.16
C ILE A 49 3.02 8.84 6.93
N GLN A 50 4.33 8.61 7.12
CA GLN A 50 5.31 8.53 6.02
C GLN A 50 5.73 7.12 5.66
N GLN A 51 5.05 6.09 6.18
CA GLN A 51 5.40 4.69 5.93
C GLN A 51 4.15 3.88 5.64
N ALA A 52 4.24 2.94 4.71
CA ALA A 52 3.19 1.98 4.42
C ALA A 52 3.82 0.62 4.11
N VAL A 53 3.18 -0.45 4.57
CA VAL A 53 3.55 -1.82 4.19
C VAL A 53 2.38 -2.42 3.40
N ILE A 54 2.66 -2.85 2.18
CA ILE A 54 1.67 -3.39 1.25
C ILE A 54 1.95 -4.87 1.02
N GLY A 55 0.90 -5.69 1.05
CA GLY A 55 0.96 -7.13 0.79
C GLY A 55 -0.37 -7.70 0.34
#